data_AF-A0A7C5A0P2-F1
#
_entry.id   AF-A0A7C5A0P2-F1
#
_cell.length_a   1.000
_cell.length_b   1.000
_cell.length_c   1.000
_cell.angle_alpha   90.00
_cell.angle_beta   90.00
_cell.angle_gamma   90.00
#
_symmetry.space_group_name_H-M   'P 1'
#
loop_
_entity.id
_entity.type
_entity.pdbx_description
1 polymer ?
#
loop_
_entity_poly.entity_id
_entity_poly.type
_entity_poly.pdbx_seq_one_letter_code
_entity_poly.pdbx_strand_id
1 'polypeptide(L)'
;MRRSSRAVNAMIAEAWARRKYQAAFVNKINEALGEAMETQAWLDHARECGYINSELYHELDEAWQRVGGMLNRMIQRADDFCRYTAK
;
A
#
# COMPACT_ATOMS: atom_id res chain seq x y z
N MET A 1 6.41 6.99 9.50
CA MET A 1 6.27 5.53 9.69
C MET A 1 4.97 5.10 10.38
N ARG A 2 4.68 5.47 11.65
CA ARG A 2 3.48 4.98 12.38
C ARG A 2 2.15 5.37 11.73
N ARG A 3 2.03 6.59 11.20
CA ARG A 3 0.83 7.06 10.51
C ARG A 3 0.67 6.36 9.16
N SER A 4 1.69 6.45 8.32
CA SER A 4 1.65 5.93 6.95
C SER A 4 1.39 4.44 6.89
N SER A 5 2.09 3.63 7.72
CA SER A 5 1.86 2.18 7.79
C SER A 5 0.41 1.80 8.16
N ARG A 6 -0.21 2.53 9.10
CA ARG A 6 -1.61 2.30 9.52
C ARG A 6 -2.61 2.80 8.49
N ALA A 7 -2.26 3.86 7.75
CA ALA A 7 -3.10 4.42 6.70
C ALA A 7 -3.29 3.42 5.54
N VAL A 8 -2.26 2.65 5.18
CA VAL A 8 -2.36 1.61 4.12
C VAL A 8 -3.53 0.66 4.36
N ASN A 9 -3.63 0.08 5.56
CA ASN A 9 -4.72 -0.84 5.89
C ASN A 9 -6.09 -0.14 5.86
N ALA A 10 -6.19 1.05 6.45
CA ALA A 10 -7.42 1.84 6.43
C ALA A 10 -7.89 2.15 4.99
N MET A 11 -6.96 2.53 4.11
CA MET A 11 -7.26 2.82 2.71
C MET A 11 -7.65 1.57 1.92
N ILE A 12 -7.05 0.41 2.18
CA ILE A 12 -7.51 -0.87 1.58
C ILE A 12 -8.95 -1.17 1.98
N ALA A 13 -9.30 -1.00 3.27
CA ALA A 13 -10.67 -1.20 3.74
C ALA A 13 -11.66 -0.23 3.09
N GLU A 14 -11.30 1.05 2.96
CA GLU A 14 -12.10 2.04 2.24
C GLU A 14 -12.24 1.72 0.75
N ALA A 15 -11.17 1.26 0.09
CA ALA A 15 -11.21 0.83 -1.30
C ALA A 15 -12.21 -0.31 -1.46
N TRP A 16 -12.19 -1.29 -0.55
CA TRP A 16 -13.09 -2.44 -0.58
C TRP A 16 -14.57 -2.04 -0.55
N ALA A 17 -14.92 -0.98 0.18
CA ALA A 17 -16.27 -0.40 0.22
C ALA A 17 -16.66 0.34 -1.08
N ARG A 18 -15.69 0.75 -1.90
CA ARG A 18 -15.89 1.49 -3.16
C ARG A 18 -15.86 0.62 -4.42
N ARG A 19 -15.78 -0.71 -4.30
CA ARG A 19 -15.68 -1.67 -5.42
C ARG A 19 -16.84 -1.66 -6.42
N LYS A 20 -17.95 -0.98 -6.12
CA LYS A 20 -19.02 -0.73 -7.09
C LYS A 20 -18.56 0.12 -8.27
N TYR A 21 -17.60 1.02 -8.05
CA TYR A 21 -17.05 1.89 -9.09
C TYR A 21 -15.55 1.64 -9.20
N GLN A 22 -15.13 0.94 -10.25
CA GLN A 22 -13.73 0.53 -10.42
C GLN A 22 -12.74 1.70 -10.33
N ALA A 23 -13.07 2.86 -10.92
CA ALA A 23 -12.23 4.05 -10.82
C ALA A 23 -12.03 4.52 -9.36
N ALA A 24 -13.07 4.46 -8.53
CA ALA A 24 -13.00 4.85 -7.12
C ALA A 24 -12.21 3.83 -6.28
N PHE A 25 -12.32 2.54 -6.60
CA PHE A 25 -11.49 1.48 -6.01
C PHE A 25 -10.02 1.69 -6.35
N VAL A 26 -9.69 1.83 -7.65
CA VAL A 26 -8.32 2.04 -8.13
C VAL A 26 -7.70 3.29 -7.52
N ASN A 27 -8.43 4.42 -7.51
CA ASN A 27 -7.94 5.65 -6.89
C ASN A 27 -7.55 5.43 -5.42
N LYS A 28 -8.38 4.70 -4.67
CA LYS A 28 -8.13 4.47 -3.25
C LYS A 28 -6.99 3.47 -2.98
N ILE A 29 -6.80 2.47 -3.84
CA ILE A 29 -5.62 1.58 -3.77
C ILE A 29 -4.34 2.34 -4.16
N ASN A 30 -4.39 3.29 -5.10
CA ASN A 30 -3.26 4.18 -5.40
C ASN A 30 -2.88 5.04 -4.19
N GLU A 31 -3.84 5.60 -3.46
CA GLU A 31 -3.58 6.30 -2.20
C GLU A 31 -2.87 5.38 -1.19
N ALA A 32 -3.34 4.13 -1.05
CA ALA A 32 -2.71 3.14 -0.18
C ALA A 32 -1.26 2.81 -0.62
N LEU A 33 -1.00 2.73 -1.92
CA LEU A 33 0.34 2.53 -2.45
C LEU A 33 1.25 3.72 -2.12
N GLY A 34 0.74 4.94 -2.22
CA GLY A 34 1.47 6.15 -1.80
C GLY A 34 1.90 6.10 -0.32
N GLU A 35 1.02 5.69 0.57
CA GLU A 35 1.33 5.53 2.01
C GLU A 35 2.32 4.37 2.28
N ALA A 36 2.31 3.32 1.46
CA ALA A 36 3.31 2.26 1.52
C ALA A 36 4.70 2.79 1.12
N MET A 37 4.78 3.54 0.02
CA MET A 37 6.02 4.19 -0.43
C MET A 37 6.54 5.21 0.59
N GLU A 38 5.65 6.00 1.20
CA GLU A 38 6.04 6.91 2.29
C GLU A 38 6.61 6.14 3.48
N THR A 39 6.07 4.95 3.78
CA THR A 39 6.61 4.11 4.86
C THR A 39 8.03 3.62 4.57
N GLN A 40 8.33 3.25 3.32
CA GLN A 40 9.69 2.88 2.89
C GLN A 40 10.65 4.08 2.98
N ALA A 41 10.23 5.27 2.53
CA ALA A 41 11.04 6.49 2.69
C ALA A 41 11.39 6.77 4.17
N TRP A 42 10.47 6.49 5.10
CA TRP A 42 10.76 6.58 6.53
C TRP A 42 11.72 5.48 7.03
N LEU A 43 11.74 4.30 6.42
CA LEU A 43 12.73 3.25 6.73
C LEU A 43 14.12 3.65 6.24
N ASP A 44 14.22 4.23 5.03
CA ASP A 44 15.47 4.75 4.48
C ASP A 44 16.06 5.78 5.44
N HIS A 45 15.25 6.77 5.84
CA HIS A 45 15.69 7.79 6.78
C HIS A 45 16.10 7.21 8.13
N ALA A 46 15.37 6.22 8.65
CA ALA A 46 15.70 5.57 9.92
C ALA A 46 17.05 4.83 9.85
N ARG A 47 17.36 4.20 8.72
CA ARG A 47 18.65 3.55 8.49
C ARG A 47 19.78 4.58 8.35
N GLU A 48 19.57 5.64 7.56
CA GLU A 48 20.56 6.71 7.35
C GLU A 48 20.94 7.42 8.66
N CYS A 49 19.96 7.64 9.55
CA CYS A 49 20.19 8.20 10.87
C CYS A 49 20.72 7.19 11.90
N GLY A 50 20.91 5.92 11.53
CA GLY A 50 21.40 4.87 12.42
C GLY A 50 20.42 4.46 13.52
N TYR A 51 19.11 4.75 13.37
CA TYR A 51 18.09 4.31 14.31
C TYR A 51 17.78 2.81 14.20
N ILE A 52 18.06 2.22 13.03
CA ILE A 52 17.96 0.78 12.78
C ILE A 52 19.22 0.30 12.06
N ASN A 53 19.58 -0.97 12.27
CA ASN A 53 20.69 -1.59 11.57
C ASN A 53 20.27 -2.07 10.17
N SER A 54 21.26 -2.52 9.38
CA SER A 54 21.01 -2.96 8.00
C SER A 54 20.17 -4.23 7.92
N GLU A 55 20.29 -5.16 8.88
CA GLU A 55 19.47 -6.38 8.88
C GLU A 55 17.98 -6.06 9.07
N LEU A 56 17.65 -5.26 10.10
CA LEU A 56 16.27 -4.86 10.37
C LEU A 56 15.69 -3.99 9.26
N TYR A 57 16.50 -3.08 8.69
CA TYR A 57 16.08 -2.31 7.53
C TYR A 57 15.67 -3.22 6.36
N HIS A 58 16.51 -4.21 6.02
CA HIS A 58 16.24 -5.09 4.89
C HIS A 58 14.98 -5.94 5.10
N GLU A 59 14.80 -6.49 6.31
CA GLU A 59 13.59 -7.24 6.68
C GLU A 59 12.32 -6.40 6.48
N LEU A 60 12.33 -5.16 6.99
CA LEU A 60 11.18 -4.27 6.92
C LEU A 60 10.94 -3.76 5.50
N ASP A 61 11.99 -3.38 4.78
CA ASP A 61 11.89 -2.91 3.41
C ASP A 61 11.34 -3.99 2.48
N GLU A 62 11.85 -5.22 2.55
CA GLU A 62 11.32 -6.34 1.78
C GLU A 62 9.84 -6.61 2.09
N ALA A 63 9.43 -6.50 3.35
CA ALA A 63 8.03 -6.65 3.72
C ALA A 63 7.16 -5.58 3.05
N TRP A 64 7.62 -4.31 3.02
CA TRP A 64 6.91 -3.23 2.37
C TRP A 64 6.93 -3.32 0.84
N GLN A 65 8.02 -3.80 0.23
CA GLN A 65 8.07 -4.11 -1.21
C GLN A 65 7.00 -5.15 -1.59
N ARG A 66 6.84 -6.21 -0.78
CA ARG A 66 5.78 -7.21 -0.99
C ARG A 66 4.38 -6.60 -0.90
N VAL A 67 4.14 -5.73 0.08
CA VAL A 67 2.87 -4.99 0.22
C VAL A 67 2.62 -4.11 -1.01
N GLY A 68 3.60 -3.31 -1.44
CA GLY A 68 3.49 -2.50 -2.64
C GLY A 68 3.21 -3.32 -3.90
N GLY A 69 3.85 -4.49 -4.04
CA GLY A 69 3.58 -5.44 -5.11
C GLY A 69 2.15 -6.00 -5.09
N MET A 70 1.59 -6.26 -3.92
CA MET A 70 0.18 -6.67 -3.78
C MET A 70 -0.78 -5.56 -4.18
N LEU A 71 -0.54 -4.32 -3.75
CA LEU A 71 -1.36 -3.16 -4.10
C LEU A 71 -1.32 -2.88 -5.61
N ASN A 72 -0.14 -2.94 -6.23
CA ASN A 72 0.00 -2.82 -7.67
C ASN A 72 -0.77 -3.92 -8.42
N ARG A 73 -0.71 -5.17 -7.95
CA ARG A 73 -1.52 -6.25 -8.53
C ARG A 73 -3.02 -6.01 -8.39
N MET A 74 -3.48 -5.44 -7.28
CA MET A 74 -4.89 -5.05 -7.09
C MET A 74 -5.32 -3.96 -8.09
N ILE A 75 -4.44 -3.01 -8.41
CA ILE A 75 -4.70 -1.98 -9.43
C ILE A 75 -4.79 -2.60 -10.83
N GLN A 76 -3.80 -3.43 -11.19
CA GLN A 76 -3.73 -4.07 -12.52
C GLN A 76 -4.91 -5.02 -12.79
N ARG A 77 -5.43 -5.65 -11.74
CA ARG A 77 -6.55 -6.61 -11.81
C ARG A 77 -7.81 -6.07 -11.13
N ALA A 78 -8.04 -4.76 -11.19
CA ALA A 78 -9.14 -4.13 -10.46
C ALA A 78 -10.53 -4.69 -10.86
N ASP A 79 -10.67 -5.15 -12.10
CA ASP A 79 -11.85 -5.83 -12.64
C ASP A 79 -12.19 -7.13 -11.88
N ASP A 80 -11.18 -7.89 -11.44
CA ASP A 80 -11.39 -9.08 -10.61
C ASP A 80 -12.02 -8.75 -9.24
N PHE A 81 -11.76 -7.55 -8.73
CA PHE A 81 -12.29 -7.09 -7.44
C PHE A 81 -13.62 -6.34 -7.59
N CYS A 82 -13.90 -5.74 -8.75
CA CYS A 82 -15.02 -4.83 -9.01
C CYS A 82 -16.17 -5.44 -9.84
N ARG A 83 -16.30 -6.77 -9.87
CA ARG A 83 -17.24 -7.55 -10.73
C ARG A 83 -18.73 -7.18 -10.67
N TYR A 84 -19.15 -6.27 -9.79
CA TYR A 84 -20.54 -5.81 -9.68
C TYR A 84 -20.95 -4.76 -10.74
N THR A 85 -20.05 -4.34 -11.64
CA THR A 85 -20.32 -3.36 -12.70
C THR A 85 -21.10 -3.92 -13.89
N ALA A 86 -21.50 -5.19 -13.89
CA ALA A 86 -22.40 -5.75 -14.89
C ALA A 86 -23.87 -5.60 -14.46
N LYS A 87 -24.48 -4.45 -14.79
CA LYS A 87 -25.90 -4.34 -15.17
C LYS A 87 -26.13 -3.07 -15.96
#